data_AF-A0A938SPV2-F1
#
_entry.id   AF-A0A938SPV2-F1
#
_cell.length_a   1.000
_cell.length_b   1.000
_cell.length_c   1.000
_cell.angle_alpha   90.00
_cell.angle_beta   90.00
_cell.angle_gamma   90.00
#
_symmetry.space_group_name_H-M   'P 1'
#
loop_
_entity.id
_entity.type
_entity.pdbx_description
1 polymer ?
#
loop_
_entity_poly.entity_id
_entity_poly.type
_entity_poly.pdbx_seq_one_letter_code
_entity_poly.pdbx_strand_id
1 'polypeptide(L)'
;MLHPELVPAALEAIAGAQLTSAAAHALWNLYAAARKQQLECDFCGILTATEDPALKNLLVDIDERARRKANDATEDAEDRLHGLVRDFHFQQQSAAQRQALAALGNRGYDEKEELAVLERIIQQERDRQGISAPTDG
;
A
#
# COMPACT_ATOMS: atom_id res chain seq x y z
N MET A 1 -15.02 8.98 -6.20
CA MET A 1 -14.78 8.05 -5.09
C MET A 1 -16.13 7.56 -4.63
N LEU A 2 -16.30 6.23 -4.54
CA LEU A 2 -17.57 5.59 -4.17
C LEU A 2 -17.74 5.42 -2.65
N HIS A 3 -16.63 5.41 -1.91
CA HIS A 3 -16.57 5.11 -0.47
C HIS A 3 -15.65 6.10 0.27
N PRO A 4 -16.03 7.39 0.40
CA PRO A 4 -15.22 8.39 1.11
C PRO A 4 -15.00 8.05 2.59
N GLU A 5 -15.88 7.26 3.21
CA GLU A 5 -15.79 6.76 4.58
C GLU A 5 -14.58 5.87 4.85
N LEU A 6 -13.99 5.27 3.80
CA LEU A 6 -12.84 4.38 3.91
C LEU A 6 -11.49 5.10 3.79
N VAL A 7 -11.50 6.38 3.42
CA VAL A 7 -10.29 7.21 3.31
C VAL A 7 -9.48 7.24 4.62
N PRO A 8 -10.09 7.39 5.82
CA PRO A 8 -9.37 7.32 7.09
C PRO A 8 -8.58 6.02 7.28
N ALA A 9 -9.23 4.88 7.06
CA ALA A 9 -8.62 3.56 7.21
C ALA A 9 -7.48 3.36 6.21
N ALA A 10 -7.66 3.80 4.96
CA ALA A 10 -6.61 3.72 3.94
C ALA A 10 -5.37 4.58 4.29
N LEU A 11 -5.58 5.80 4.80
CA LEU A 11 -4.48 6.70 5.20
C LEU A 11 -3.72 6.21 6.44
N GLU A 12 -4.38 5.45 7.32
CA GLU A 12 -3.76 4.83 8.50
C GLU A 12 -2.97 3.57 8.11
N ALA A 13 -3.46 2.81 7.14
CA ALA A 13 -2.84 1.56 6.71
C ALA A 13 -1.65 1.76 5.74
N ILE A 14 -1.62 2.85 4.98
CA ILE A 14 -0.58 3.14 3.98
C ILE A 14 0.05 4.50 4.27
N ALA A 15 1.33 4.49 4.62
CA ALA A 15 2.09 5.71 4.79
C ALA A 15 2.46 6.30 3.43
N GLY A 16 2.30 7.62 3.26
CA GLY A 16 2.65 8.32 2.02
C GLY A 16 4.03 7.90 1.52
N ALA A 17 5.05 7.90 2.37
CA ALA A 17 6.44 7.53 2.03
C ALA A 17 6.63 6.16 1.35
N GLN A 18 5.66 5.25 1.44
CA GLN A 18 5.71 3.93 0.79
C GLN A 18 5.28 3.97 -0.68
N LEU A 19 4.65 5.06 -1.16
CA LEU A 19 4.23 5.20 -2.54
C LEU A 19 5.41 5.64 -3.42
N THR A 20 5.65 4.90 -4.50
CA THR A 20 6.79 5.13 -5.41
C THR A 20 6.46 6.07 -6.56
N SER A 21 5.19 6.19 -6.93
CA SER A 21 4.75 7.08 -8.02
C SER A 21 4.51 8.49 -7.49
N ALA A 22 5.07 9.49 -8.17
CA ALA A 22 4.87 10.90 -7.85
C ALA A 22 3.37 11.28 -7.85
N ALA A 23 2.59 10.74 -8.79
CA ALA A 23 1.15 10.99 -8.86
C ALA A 23 0.40 10.33 -7.69
N ALA A 24 0.79 9.13 -7.28
CA ALA A 24 0.21 8.46 -6.12
C ALA A 24 0.52 9.23 -4.82
N HIS A 25 1.75 9.72 -4.68
CA HIS A 25 2.15 10.59 -3.58
C HIS A 25 1.36 11.89 -3.53
N ALA A 26 1.20 12.56 -4.67
CA ALA A 26 0.45 13.80 -4.76
C ALA A 26 -1.02 13.61 -4.39
N LEU A 27 -1.65 12.52 -4.87
CA LEU A 27 -3.00 12.15 -4.46
C LEU A 27 -3.09 11.85 -2.97
N TRP A 28 -2.18 11.05 -2.43
CA TRP A 28 -2.17 10.74 -0.99
C TRP A 28 -2.05 12.00 -0.13
N ASN A 29 -1.15 12.92 -0.50
CA ASN A 29 -0.97 14.19 0.19
C ASN A 29 -2.23 15.07 0.12
N LEU A 30 -2.93 15.06 -1.02
CA LEU A 30 -4.18 15.78 -1.19
C LEU A 30 -5.27 15.26 -0.24
N TYR A 31 -5.43 13.94 -0.16
CA TYR A 31 -6.37 13.31 0.78
C TYR A 31 -5.98 13.52 2.25
N ALA A 32 -4.69 13.42 2.57
CA ALA A 32 -4.19 13.69 3.93
C ALA A 32 -4.40 15.16 4.34
N ALA A 33 -4.17 16.11 3.42
CA ALA A 33 -4.39 17.53 3.64
C ALA A 33 -5.88 17.85 3.81
N ALA A 34 -6.75 17.29 2.96
CA ALA A 34 -8.21 17.43 3.08
C ALA A 34 -8.71 16.91 4.44
N ARG A 35 -8.25 15.74 4.89
CA ARG A 35 -8.58 15.19 6.22
C ARG A 35 -8.11 16.10 7.35
N LYS A 36 -6.88 16.62 7.27
CA LYS A 36 -6.33 17.55 8.28
C LYS A 36 -7.15 18.84 8.37
N GLN A 37 -7.70 19.30 7.25
CA GLN A 37 -8.58 20.47 7.16
C GLN A 37 -10.05 20.15 7.43
N GLN A 38 -10.37 18.90 7.77
CA GLN A 38 -11.75 18.40 7.97
C GLN A 38 -12.66 18.66 6.76
N LEU A 39 -12.08 18.68 5.56
CA LEU A 39 -12.82 18.77 4.31
C LEU A 39 -13.39 17.41 3.92
N GLU A 40 -14.50 17.43 3.19
CA GLU A 40 -15.07 16.22 2.61
C GLU A 40 -14.07 15.59 1.63
N CYS A 41 -13.76 14.32 1.88
CA CYS A 41 -12.85 13.53 1.03
C CYS A 41 -13.60 12.82 -0.10
N ASP A 42 -14.78 13.34 -0.46
CA ASP A 42 -15.55 12.86 -1.59
C ASP A 42 -14.91 13.31 -2.92
N PHE A 43 -15.45 12.81 -4.03
CA PHE A 43 -14.88 13.12 -5.34
C PHE A 43 -14.89 14.63 -5.63
N CYS A 44 -16.01 15.29 -5.36
CA CYS A 44 -16.21 16.69 -5.69
C CYS A 44 -15.33 17.60 -4.85
N GLY A 45 -15.22 17.33 -3.54
CA GLY A 45 -14.37 18.07 -2.62
C GLY A 45 -12.89 18.01 -3.01
N ILE A 46 -12.40 16.80 -3.32
CA ILE A 46 -11.01 16.60 -3.71
C ILE A 46 -10.71 17.18 -5.09
N LEU A 47 -11.63 17.04 -6.06
CA LEU A 47 -11.47 17.63 -7.39
C LEU A 47 -11.43 19.16 -7.36
N THR A 48 -12.17 19.77 -6.42
CA THR A 48 -12.17 21.22 -6.18
C THR A 48 -10.90 21.69 -5.47
N ALA A 49 -10.40 20.91 -4.52
CA ALA A 49 -9.20 21.23 -3.75
C ALA A 49 -7.90 21.13 -4.57
N THR A 50 -7.91 20.39 -5.69
CA THR A 50 -6.76 20.33 -6.58
C THR A 50 -6.86 21.38 -7.68
N GLU A 51 -5.75 22.06 -7.98
CA GLU A 51 -5.65 23.01 -9.10
C GLU A 51 -4.91 22.41 -10.30
N ASP A 52 -4.18 21.31 -10.10
CA ASP A 52 -3.39 20.64 -11.13
C ASP A 52 -4.29 19.87 -12.11
N PRO A 53 -4.33 20.25 -13.41
CA PRO A 53 -5.12 19.58 -14.43
C PRO A 53 -4.74 18.10 -14.61
N ALA A 54 -3.47 17.72 -14.45
CA ALA A 54 -3.04 16.34 -14.61
C ALA A 54 -3.59 15.45 -13.49
N LEU A 55 -3.58 15.94 -12.25
CA LEU A 55 -4.19 15.26 -11.10
C LEU A 55 -5.71 15.17 -11.23
N LYS A 56 -6.38 16.20 -11.75
CA LYS A 56 -7.83 16.15 -12.05
C LYS A 56 -8.18 15.05 -13.03
N ASN A 57 -7.47 14.96 -14.14
CA ASN A 57 -7.69 13.91 -15.14
C ASN A 57 -7.47 12.52 -14.53
N LEU A 58 -6.41 12.35 -13.73
CA LEU A 58 -6.14 11.09 -13.05
C LEU A 58 -7.24 10.72 -12.04
N LEU A 59 -7.76 11.67 -11.28
CA LEU A 59 -8.88 11.46 -10.36
C LEU A 59 -10.14 11.00 -11.10
N VAL A 60 -10.46 11.62 -12.24
CA VAL A 60 -11.59 11.22 -13.10
C VAL A 60 -11.39 9.79 -13.59
N ASP A 61 -10.23 9.47 -14.14
CA ASP A 61 -9.91 8.13 -14.64
C ASP A 61 -10.04 7.06 -13.55
N ILE A 62 -9.55 7.36 -12.35
CA ILE A 62 -9.65 6.46 -11.19
C ILE A 62 -11.12 6.28 -10.79
N ASP A 63 -11.91 7.35 -10.74
CA ASP A 63 -13.34 7.27 -10.40
C ASP A 63 -14.13 6.43 -11.40
N GLU A 64 -13.92 6.66 -12.69
CA GLU A 64 -14.58 5.87 -13.74
C GLU A 64 -14.20 4.39 -13.66
N ARG A 65 -12.92 4.08 -13.46
CA ARG A 65 -12.46 2.70 -13.28
C ARG A 65 -13.06 2.07 -12.04
N ALA A 66 -13.15 2.81 -10.93
CA ALA A 66 -13.77 2.33 -9.70
C ALA A 66 -15.25 2.01 -9.92
N ARG A 67 -16.01 2.89 -10.60
CA ARG A 67 -17.42 2.65 -10.95
C ARG A 67 -17.60 1.43 -11.85
N ARG A 68 -16.78 1.28 -12.89
CA ARG A 68 -16.82 0.10 -13.75
C ARG A 68 -16.58 -1.19 -12.95
N LYS A 69 -15.55 -1.21 -12.10
CA LYS A 69 -15.22 -2.37 -11.26
C LYS A 69 -16.23 -2.64 -10.15
N ALA A 70 -16.94 -1.62 -9.66
CA ALA A 70 -17.95 -1.80 -8.63
C ALA A 70 -19.15 -2.62 -9.13
N ASN A 71 -19.48 -2.54 -10.42
CA ASN A 71 -20.56 -3.34 -11.00
C ASN A 71 -20.25 -4.84 -11.04
N ASP A 72 -18.96 -5.20 -11.09
CA ASP A 72 -18.49 -6.59 -11.13
C ASP A 72 -18.03 -7.10 -9.76
N ALA A 73 -18.10 -6.26 -8.72
CA ALA A 73 -17.58 -6.59 -7.40
C ALA A 73 -18.57 -7.48 -6.63
N THR A 74 -18.11 -8.66 -6.23
CA THR A 74 -18.84 -9.58 -5.34
C THR A 74 -18.57 -9.34 -3.86
N GLU A 75 -17.44 -8.70 -3.54
CA GLU A 75 -17.01 -8.35 -2.18
C GLU A 75 -17.43 -6.92 -1.82
N ASP A 76 -17.61 -6.65 -0.52
CA ASP A 76 -17.94 -5.31 -0.05
C ASP A 76 -16.74 -4.34 -0.20
N ALA A 77 -16.96 -3.06 0.11
CA ALA A 77 -15.93 -2.03 -0.02
C ALA A 77 -14.78 -2.14 1.00
N GLU A 78 -15.06 -2.54 2.23
CA GLU A 78 -14.08 -2.73 3.30
C GLU A 78 -13.18 -3.93 3.00
N ASP A 79 -13.77 -5.07 2.62
CA ASP A 79 -13.04 -6.28 2.27
C ASP A 79 -12.09 -6.05 1.08
N ARG A 80 -12.57 -5.32 0.07
CA ARG A 80 -11.72 -4.93 -1.07
C ARG A 80 -10.58 -4.02 -0.65
N LEU A 81 -10.81 -3.07 0.25
CA LEU A 81 -9.74 -2.22 0.78
C LEU A 81 -8.71 -3.04 1.54
N HIS A 82 -9.15 -3.94 2.42
CA HIS A 82 -8.28 -4.84 3.16
C HIS A 82 -7.43 -5.71 2.24
N GLY A 83 -8.04 -6.28 1.18
CA GLY A 83 -7.32 -7.03 0.15
C GLY A 83 -6.25 -6.19 -0.54
N LEU A 84 -6.59 -4.97 -0.97
CA LEU A 84 -5.64 -4.05 -1.63
C LEU A 84 -4.48 -3.64 -0.72
N VAL A 85 -4.75 -3.33 0.55
CA VAL A 85 -3.73 -3.00 1.54
C VAL A 85 -2.79 -4.18 1.77
N ARG A 86 -3.34 -5.39 1.92
CA ARG A 86 -2.54 -6.62 2.07
C ARG A 86 -1.63 -6.85 0.87
N ASP A 87 -2.17 -6.74 -0.34
CA ASP A 87 -1.43 -6.95 -1.58
C ASP A 87 -0.33 -5.89 -1.76
N PHE A 88 -0.60 -4.64 -1.37
CA PHE A 88 0.40 -3.57 -1.37
C PHE A 88 1.58 -3.88 -0.45
N HIS A 89 1.31 -4.27 0.80
CA HIS A 89 2.35 -4.65 1.76
C HIS A 89 3.12 -5.88 1.31
N PHE A 90 2.44 -6.88 0.74
CA PHE A 90 3.07 -8.07 0.18
C PHE A 90 4.06 -7.73 -0.95
N GLN A 91 3.66 -6.85 -1.88
CA GLN A 91 4.54 -6.40 -2.97
C GLN A 91 5.78 -5.66 -2.45
N GLN A 92 5.60 -4.80 -1.45
CA GLN A 92 6.71 -4.07 -0.82
C GLN A 92 7.69 -5.02 -0.11
N GLN A 93 7.17 -5.95 0.67
CA GLN A 93 7.97 -6.95 1.37
C GLN A 93 8.73 -7.84 0.39
N SER A 94 8.07 -8.29 -0.68
CA SER A 94 8.69 -9.09 -1.74
C SER A 94 9.81 -8.33 -2.47
N ALA A 95 9.63 -7.04 -2.73
CA ALA A 95 10.66 -6.20 -3.34
C ALA A 95 11.87 -6.03 -2.41
N ALA A 96 11.63 -5.76 -1.12
CA ALA A 96 12.69 -5.65 -0.12
C ALA A 96 13.46 -6.97 0.05
N GLN A 97 12.75 -8.11 0.06
CA GLN A 97 13.36 -9.44 0.16
C GLN A 97 14.28 -9.74 -1.04
N ARG A 98 13.82 -9.45 -2.28
CA ARG A 98 14.65 -9.59 -3.48
C ARG A 98 15.90 -8.72 -3.42
N GLN A 99 15.77 -7.50 -2.93
CA GLN A 99 16.92 -6.59 -2.77
C GLN A 99 17.91 -7.10 -1.72
N ALA A 100 17.42 -7.63 -0.59
CA ALA A 100 18.26 -8.23 0.45
C ALA A 100 19.02 -9.46 -0.08
N LEU A 101 18.34 -10.36 -0.79
CA LEU A 101 18.96 -11.52 -1.44
C LEU A 101 20.02 -11.12 -2.47
N ALA A 102 19.73 -10.11 -3.30
CA ALA A 102 20.67 -9.60 -4.28
C ALA A 102 21.90 -8.94 -3.62
N ALA A 103 21.73 -8.30 -2.46
CA ALA A 103 22.84 -7.72 -1.69
C ALA A 103 23.75 -8.81 -1.12
N LEU A 104 23.17 -9.88 -0.55
CA LEU A 104 23.90 -11.07 -0.06
C LEU A 104 24.77 -11.69 -1.17
N GLY A 105 24.23 -11.81 -2.39
CA GLY A 105 24.97 -12.41 -3.51
C GLY A 105 26.13 -11.57 -4.07
N ASN A 106 26.24 -10.28 -3.74
CA ASN A 106 27.14 -9.34 -4.42
C ASN A 106 28.37 -8.89 -3.61
N ARG A 107 28.43 -9.01 -2.26
CA ARG A 107 29.61 -8.59 -1.46
C ARG A 107 29.77 -9.37 -0.15
N GLY A 108 31.04 -9.58 0.23
CA GLY A 108 31.47 -10.25 1.47
C GLY A 108 30.97 -9.54 2.73
N TYR A 109 29.92 -10.09 3.31
CA TYR A 109 29.44 -9.75 4.64
C TYR A 109 30.37 -10.37 5.70
N ASP A 110 30.45 -9.75 6.87
CA ASP A 110 30.87 -10.46 8.07
C ASP A 110 29.84 -11.59 8.31
N GLU A 111 30.29 -12.79 8.61
CA GLU A 111 29.48 -14.03 8.63
C GLU A 111 28.21 -13.90 9.49
N LYS A 112 28.25 -13.01 10.49
CA LYS A 112 27.13 -12.65 11.37
C LYS A 112 26.03 -11.82 10.70
N GLU A 113 26.38 -10.91 9.80
CA GLU A 113 25.42 -10.08 9.07
C GLU A 113 24.68 -10.93 8.03
N GLU A 114 25.38 -11.84 7.36
CA GLU A 114 24.80 -12.80 6.42
C GLU A 114 23.78 -13.71 7.13
N LEU A 115 24.16 -14.27 8.28
CA LEU A 115 23.27 -15.12 9.10
C LEU A 115 21.99 -14.37 9.52
N ALA A 116 22.13 -13.13 10.00
CA ALA A 116 20.99 -12.33 10.45
C ALA A 116 19.99 -12.00 9.32
N VAL A 117 20.50 -11.78 8.10
CA VAL A 117 19.63 -11.55 6.93
C VAL A 117 18.94 -12.84 6.52
N LEU A 118 19.64 -13.97 6.51
CA LEU A 118 19.06 -15.30 6.23
C LEU A 118 17.98 -15.68 7.23
N GLU A 119 18.20 -15.48 8.53
CA GLU A 119 17.21 -15.74 9.58
C GLU A 119 15.95 -14.90 9.39
N ARG A 120 16.09 -13.63 9.04
CA ARG A 120 14.95 -12.74 8.73
C ARG A 120 14.17 -13.24 7.52
N ILE A 121 14.84 -13.72 6.47
CA ILE A 121 14.20 -14.27 5.27
C ILE A 121 13.44 -15.57 5.60
N ILE A 122 14.05 -16.47 6.38
CA ILE A 122 13.41 -17.72 6.81
C ILE A 122 12.17 -17.43 7.66
N GLN A 123 12.26 -16.50 8.60
CA GLN A 123 11.12 -16.15 9.44
C GLN A 123 9.97 -15.56 8.60
N GLN A 124 10.28 -14.70 7.63
CA GLN A 124 9.26 -14.17 6.72
C GLN A 124 8.57 -15.26 5.87
N GLU A 125 9.31 -16.25 5.36
CA GLU A 125 8.70 -17.36 4.60
C GLU A 125 7.88 -18.29 5.51
N ARG A 126 8.27 -18.46 6.78
CA ARG A 126 7.48 -19.19 7.78
C ARG A 126 6.16 -18.49 8.07
N ASP A 127 6.20 -17.19 8.34
CA ASP A 127 5.02 -16.37 8.57
C ASP A 127 4.08 -16.42 7.34
N ARG A 128 4.65 -16.38 6.14
CA ARG A 128 3.92 -16.51 4.86
C ARG A 128 3.21 -17.85 4.70
N GLN A 129 3.82 -18.94 5.15
CA GLN A 129 3.26 -20.30 5.04
C GLN A 129 2.37 -20.66 6.24
N GLY A 130 2.20 -19.76 7.22
CA GLY A 130 1.47 -20.04 8.46
C GLY A 130 2.17 -21.09 9.33
N ILE A 131 3.48 -21.28 9.15
CA ILE A 131 4.27 -22.26 9.89
C ILE A 131 4.80 -21.55 11.14
N SER A 132 4.04 -21.60 12.24
CA SER A 132 4.64 -21.35 13.55
C SER A 132 5.68 -22.44 13.81
N ALA A 133 6.86 -22.04 14.30
CA ALA A 133 7.79 -23.01 14.86
C ALA A 133 7.04 -23.86 15.91
N PRO A 134 7.29 -25.17 16.01
CA PRO A 134 6.84 -25.92 17.16
C PRO A 134 7.36 -25.17 18.39
N THR A 135 6.45 -24.70 19.25
CA THR A 135 6.82 -24.39 20.63
C THR A 135 7.30 -25.71 21.21
N ASP A 136 8.61 -25.92 21.21
CA ASP A 136 9.25 -27.05 21.87
C ASP A 136 8.76 -27.09 23.32
N GLY A 137 8.25 -28.26 23.71
CA GLY A 137 7.85 -28.60 25.08
C GLY A 137 9.04 -29.01 25.94
#